data_AF-R7QEF0-F1
#
_entry.id   AF-R7QEF0-F1
#
_cell.length_a   1.000
_cell.length_b   1.000
_cell.length_c   1.000
_cell.angle_alpha   90.00
_cell.angle_beta   90.00
_cell.angle_gamma   90.00
#
_symmetry.space_group_name_H-M   'P 1'
#
loop_
_entity.id
_entity.type
_entity.pdbx_description
1 polymer ?
#
loop_
_entity_poly.entity_id
_entity_poly.type
_entity_poly.pdbx_seq_one_letter_code
_entity_poly.pdbx_strand_id
1 'polypeptide(L)'
;MELPVVRRSLRLRRPQSKRPRTSSVVEPVSPRRSDEATSDSDFAPSSPGSSLAGDEEDELFSLQHERKRPVRIRKAIDPVSSHSAPTPRSPGRCSLAPPEVLTLRTALLDWYADHFRTLPWRSSPIYQKGGLLPLTHSVPHSPSSPGAPYAVWVSEVMSQQTRLSVVEGYFTRWMAAFPDIQALADAPREKVNQLWAGLGYYRRARFLHEGAAQILSEYNGRLPEDVPTLLKIKGIGRYTAGAISSIAFGKNVPLVDGNVERVLARLCPGLTSPREDGEQRPPLPAAYWDLAEILVRDVQCPGDFNQALMEFGATLCKPKAVLCEACPVQDMCGAYQEAVELGVENPAEYVTKYPIKDPKKATKVRNETVFVLVACVRTTSGYKYLVLQRPGDGLLAGLWEAPNVVLQSKTEAGKAKTYKTLQSLLSETIGHADEARRETAYTKMGEILQVDVGKVTHVFSHIRQTLNVRLTVLQHPDGDGTLKDGKTSTGVPFRWISEEELKTGAVPTQMKKVFAAAEKKLPRAHKLR
;
A
#
# COMPACT_ATOMS: atom_id res chain seq x y z
N MET A 1 -72.98 7.59 -28.77
CA MET A 1 -71.63 7.68 -29.39
C MET A 1 -70.67 8.19 -28.34
N GLU A 2 -69.52 7.61 -28.02
CA GLU A 2 -68.97 6.26 -28.06
C GLU A 2 -67.64 6.39 -27.25
N LEU A 3 -67.21 5.28 -26.66
CA LEU A 3 -66.08 5.08 -25.73
C LEU A 3 -64.68 5.31 -26.40
N PRO A 4 -63.50 5.22 -25.72
CA PRO A 4 -63.27 4.51 -24.46
C PRO A 4 -62.28 5.07 -23.41
N VAL A 5 -62.58 4.64 -22.19
CA VAL A 5 -61.68 4.39 -21.05
C VAL A 5 -60.81 3.16 -21.32
N VAL A 6 -59.51 3.21 -21.02
CA VAL A 6 -58.66 2.02 -20.89
C VAL A 6 -58.07 1.97 -19.48
N ARG A 7 -58.59 1.05 -18.65
CA ARG A 7 -57.93 0.48 -17.48
C ARG A 7 -57.40 -0.90 -17.86
N ARG A 8 -56.14 -1.20 -17.56
CA ARG A 8 -55.65 -2.58 -17.41
C ARG A 8 -54.83 -2.72 -16.14
N SER A 9 -55.33 -3.60 -15.28
CA SER A 9 -54.67 -4.24 -14.15
C SER A 9 -53.92 -5.49 -14.64
N LEU A 10 -52.81 -5.85 -13.99
CA LEU A 10 -52.65 -7.13 -13.26
C LEU A 10 -51.19 -7.52 -12.94
N ARG A 11 -51.05 -8.01 -11.70
CA ARG A 11 -50.20 -9.12 -11.19
C ARG A 11 -48.70 -8.88 -10.96
N LEU A 12 -48.40 -8.54 -9.71
CA LEU A 12 -47.15 -8.87 -9.03
C LEU A 12 -47.08 -10.40 -8.80
N ARG A 13 -46.01 -11.03 -9.27
CA ARG A 13 -45.69 -12.44 -8.98
C ARG A 13 -45.03 -12.55 -7.60
N ARG A 14 -45.57 -13.42 -6.75
CA ARG A 14 -44.90 -13.95 -5.54
C ARG A 14 -43.80 -14.94 -5.93
N PRO A 15 -42.61 -14.92 -5.31
CA PRO A 15 -41.71 -16.06 -5.35
C PRO A 15 -42.16 -17.15 -4.37
N GLN A 16 -42.21 -18.39 -4.87
CA GLN A 16 -42.61 -19.59 -4.13
C GLN A 16 -41.50 -20.05 -3.18
N SER A 17 -41.90 -20.40 -1.96
CA SER A 17 -41.13 -21.18 -1.00
C SER A 17 -40.94 -22.61 -1.49
N LYS A 18 -39.70 -23.11 -1.49
CA LYS A 18 -39.43 -24.56 -1.53
C LYS A 18 -38.94 -25.00 -0.15
N ARG A 19 -39.74 -25.87 0.48
CA ARG A 19 -39.35 -26.71 1.63
C ARG A 19 -38.31 -27.74 1.19
N PRO A 20 -37.34 -28.13 2.02
CA PRO A 20 -36.77 -29.46 1.99
C PRO A 20 -37.58 -30.41 2.88
N ARG A 21 -37.83 -31.62 2.36
CA ARG A 21 -38.35 -32.76 3.13
C ARG A 21 -37.22 -33.46 3.88
N THR A 22 -37.65 -34.11 4.95
CA THR A 22 -36.96 -34.80 6.04
C THR A 22 -36.43 -36.20 5.70
N SER A 23 -35.68 -36.74 6.68
CA SER A 23 -35.24 -38.13 6.95
C SER A 23 -33.82 -38.45 6.46
N SER A 24 -32.93 -39.07 7.23
CA SER A 24 -33.13 -39.97 8.38
C SER A 24 -31.88 -40.00 9.29
N VAL A 25 -32.13 -40.37 10.55
CA VAL A 25 -31.22 -40.60 11.68
C VAL A 25 -30.47 -41.92 11.51
N VAL A 26 -29.15 -41.97 11.78
CA VAL A 26 -28.43 -43.06 12.49
C VAL A 26 -27.09 -42.50 13.04
N GLU A 27 -26.90 -42.51 14.37
CA GLU A 27 -25.60 -42.52 15.08
C GLU A 27 -25.28 -43.98 15.52
N PRO A 28 -24.20 -44.30 16.26
CA PRO A 28 -22.76 -44.08 16.05
C PRO A 28 -21.96 -45.39 16.28
N VAL A 29 -20.70 -45.50 15.83
CA VAL A 29 -19.77 -46.55 16.34
C VAL A 29 -18.32 -46.06 16.35
N SER A 30 -17.73 -46.00 17.56
CA SER A 30 -16.27 -45.99 17.79
C SER A 30 -15.68 -47.39 17.64
N PRO A 31 -14.35 -47.52 17.45
CA PRO A 31 -13.62 -48.24 18.50
C PRO A 31 -12.24 -47.66 18.85
N ARG A 32 -12.05 -47.57 20.17
CA ARG A 32 -10.95 -48.08 21.01
C ARG A 32 -9.46 -47.85 20.68
N ARG A 33 -8.80 -47.39 21.74
CA ARG A 33 -7.40 -47.50 22.18
C ARG A 33 -6.70 -48.85 21.94
N SER A 34 -5.38 -48.76 21.78
CA SER A 34 -4.31 -49.47 22.53
C SER A 34 -3.08 -48.54 22.48
N ASP A 35 -2.49 -48.09 23.60
CA ASP A 35 -1.53 -48.77 24.50
C ASP A 35 -0.32 -49.30 23.69
N GLU A 36 0.97 -49.13 24.00
CA GLU A 36 1.73 -48.70 25.18
C GLU A 36 3.23 -48.70 24.74
N ALA A 37 4.14 -48.36 25.68
CA ALA A 37 5.58 -48.71 25.72
C ALA A 37 6.64 -47.66 25.33
N THR A 38 6.95 -46.79 26.29
CA THR A 38 8.24 -46.65 27.02
C THR A 38 9.56 -47.15 26.40
N SER A 39 10.58 -46.29 26.36
CA SER A 39 11.93 -46.44 26.98
C SER A 39 12.81 -45.27 26.48
N ASP A 40 13.17 -44.31 27.32
CA ASP A 40 14.38 -44.25 28.16
C ASP A 40 15.67 -44.74 27.48
N SER A 41 16.59 -43.82 27.19
CA SER A 41 17.91 -43.80 27.86
C SER A 41 18.79 -42.65 27.38
N ASP A 42 19.42 -42.04 28.39
CA ASP A 42 20.51 -41.08 28.37
C ASP A 42 21.70 -41.46 27.48
N PHE A 43 22.40 -40.45 26.94
CA PHE A 43 23.87 -40.34 27.07
C PHE A 43 24.39 -39.00 26.48
N ALA A 44 24.79 -38.08 27.36
CA ALA A 44 25.99 -37.25 27.18
C ALA A 44 27.18 -38.06 27.78
N PRO A 45 28.47 -37.84 27.46
CA PRO A 45 29.17 -36.55 27.34
C PRO A 45 30.19 -36.53 26.16
N SER A 46 30.91 -35.48 25.80
CA SER A 46 32.04 -34.88 26.54
C SER A 46 32.85 -34.01 25.55
N SER A 47 33.36 -32.87 26.03
CA SER A 47 34.47 -32.11 25.41
C SER A 47 35.82 -32.73 25.81
N PRO A 48 36.89 -32.44 25.05
CA PRO A 48 37.94 -31.49 25.49
C PRO A 48 38.38 -30.58 24.31
N GLY A 49 39.06 -29.44 24.40
CA GLY A 49 40.01 -28.90 25.38
C GLY A 49 41.34 -28.56 24.65
N SER A 50 41.90 -27.36 24.88
CA SER A 50 43.25 -26.83 24.51
C SER A 50 43.49 -26.45 23.02
N SER A 51 43.69 -25.18 22.66
CA SER A 51 44.84 -24.25 22.84
C SER A 51 46.07 -24.60 21.98
N LEU A 52 46.50 -23.68 21.11
CA LEU A 52 47.85 -23.07 21.08
C LEU A 52 48.00 -22.14 19.87
N ALA A 53 48.69 -21.03 20.13
CA ALA A 53 49.16 -20.03 19.17
C ALA A 53 50.43 -20.51 18.43
N GLY A 54 50.76 -19.86 17.33
CA GLY A 54 52.03 -20.02 16.63
C GLY A 54 52.06 -19.23 15.32
N ASP A 55 52.71 -18.07 15.39
CA ASP A 55 53.13 -17.21 14.28
C ASP A 55 54.28 -17.84 13.44
N GLU A 56 54.70 -17.09 12.41
CA GLU A 56 55.96 -17.19 11.62
C GLU A 56 55.96 -18.18 10.44
N GLU A 57 56.58 -17.93 9.29
CA GLU A 57 57.06 -16.74 8.55
C GLU A 57 57.50 -17.28 7.16
N ASP A 58 57.79 -16.38 6.23
CA ASP A 58 58.32 -16.59 4.89
C ASP A 58 59.48 -17.60 4.77
N GLU A 59 59.54 -18.33 3.65
CA GLU A 59 60.82 -18.61 3.00
C GLU A 59 60.71 -18.71 1.48
N LEU A 60 61.52 -17.87 0.83
CA LEU A 60 61.64 -17.66 -0.61
C LEU A 60 63.09 -17.99 -0.95
N PHE A 61 63.39 -19.08 -1.68
CA PHE A 61 64.66 -19.18 -2.41
C PHE A 61 64.65 -20.09 -3.64
N SER A 62 65.52 -19.68 -4.55
CA SER A 62 65.59 -19.88 -6.00
C SER A 62 66.09 -21.22 -6.54
N LEU A 63 65.57 -21.55 -7.73
CA LEU A 63 66.22 -21.96 -8.99
C LEU A 63 67.41 -22.94 -8.95
N GLN A 64 67.27 -24.06 -9.68
CA GLN A 64 68.31 -24.53 -10.61
C GLN A 64 67.73 -25.08 -11.92
N HIS A 65 68.39 -24.69 -13.01
CA HIS A 65 68.14 -25.01 -14.40
C HIS A 65 68.58 -26.43 -14.78
N GLU A 66 67.76 -27.12 -15.59
CA GLU A 66 68.27 -28.05 -16.60
C GLU A 66 67.69 -27.73 -17.99
N ARG A 67 68.61 -27.50 -18.94
CA ARG A 67 68.34 -27.24 -20.37
C ARG A 67 68.41 -28.54 -21.17
N LYS A 68 67.35 -28.91 -21.92
CA LYS A 68 67.47 -29.76 -23.13
C LYS A 68 66.47 -29.35 -24.24
N ARG A 69 67.04 -28.67 -25.25
CA ARG A 69 66.85 -28.65 -26.74
C ARG A 69 65.45 -28.75 -27.41
N PRO A 70 65.30 -28.16 -28.62
CA PRO A 70 64.05 -27.53 -29.06
C PRO A 70 63.22 -28.39 -30.03
N VAL A 71 61.89 -28.26 -29.94
CA VAL A 71 60.95 -28.78 -30.94
C VAL A 71 60.36 -27.60 -31.72
N ARG A 72 60.46 -27.66 -33.04
CA ARG A 72 59.90 -26.67 -33.99
C ARG A 72 58.38 -26.67 -33.93
N ILE A 73 57.78 -25.54 -33.60
CA ILE A 73 56.35 -25.25 -33.84
C ILE A 73 56.25 -24.01 -34.72
N ARG A 74 55.33 -24.09 -35.70
CA ARG A 74 55.16 -23.18 -36.83
C ARG A 74 54.72 -21.78 -36.39
N LYS A 75 55.25 -20.75 -37.06
CA LYS A 75 54.88 -19.33 -36.94
C LYS A 75 53.37 -19.13 -37.15
N ALA A 76 52.72 -18.44 -36.22
CA ALA A 76 51.40 -17.84 -36.39
C ALA A 76 51.50 -16.32 -36.09
N ILE A 77 51.37 -15.54 -37.16
CA ILE A 77 50.69 -14.25 -37.37
C ILE A 77 50.67 -13.23 -36.19
N ASP A 78 51.10 -12.01 -36.52
CA ASP A 78 51.15 -10.78 -35.70
C ASP A 78 49.84 -10.42 -34.96
N PRO A 79 49.91 -9.64 -33.86
CA PRO A 79 48.74 -9.26 -33.07
C PRO A 79 47.88 -8.24 -33.80
N VAL A 80 46.66 -8.65 -34.18
CA VAL A 80 45.61 -7.73 -34.62
C VAL A 80 45.04 -7.04 -33.38
N SER A 81 45.35 -5.76 -33.24
CA SER A 81 44.60 -4.82 -32.40
C SER A 81 43.15 -4.74 -32.90
N SER A 82 42.23 -5.42 -32.22
CA SER A 82 40.79 -5.30 -32.47
C SER A 82 40.14 -4.41 -31.41
N HIS A 83 40.33 -3.10 -31.52
CA HIS A 83 39.30 -2.17 -31.07
C HIS A 83 38.14 -2.25 -32.07
N SER A 84 37.21 -3.19 -31.85
CA SER A 84 35.94 -3.18 -32.56
C SER A 84 35.09 -2.04 -31.98
N ALA A 85 34.90 -0.98 -32.75
CA ALA A 85 33.89 0.03 -32.46
C ALA A 85 32.51 -0.64 -32.30
N PRO A 86 31.68 -0.20 -31.34
CA PRO A 86 30.33 -0.75 -31.18
C PRO A 86 29.53 -0.50 -32.47
N THR A 87 28.94 -1.57 -33.01
CA THR A 87 27.97 -1.47 -34.11
C THR A 87 26.79 -0.60 -33.69
N PRO A 88 26.38 0.40 -34.50
CA PRO A 88 25.25 1.26 -34.17
C PRO A 88 23.97 0.43 -34.07
N ARG A 89 23.28 0.54 -32.94
CA ARG A 89 22.02 -0.15 -32.68
C ARG A 89 20.93 0.43 -33.60
N SER A 90 20.19 -0.44 -34.28
CA SER A 90 19.05 -0.02 -35.08
C SER A 90 17.96 0.57 -34.17
N PRO A 91 17.38 1.74 -34.52
CA PRO A 91 16.35 2.37 -33.70
C PRO A 91 15.05 1.58 -33.86
N GLY A 92 14.68 0.77 -32.87
CA GLY A 92 13.34 0.16 -32.82
C GLY A 92 13.17 -1.18 -32.11
N ARG A 93 14.23 -1.91 -31.73
CA ARG A 93 14.09 -3.08 -30.86
C ARG A 93 15.06 -3.01 -29.69
N CYS A 94 14.49 -2.84 -28.49
CA CYS A 94 15.17 -3.24 -27.27
C CYS A 94 15.38 -4.75 -27.32
N SER A 95 16.59 -5.19 -27.65
CA SER A 95 17.00 -6.58 -27.56
C SER A 95 18.30 -6.62 -26.76
N LEU A 96 18.18 -6.82 -25.45
CA LEU A 96 19.34 -7.13 -24.62
C LEU A 96 19.77 -8.56 -24.96
N ALA A 97 20.99 -8.72 -25.47
CA ALA A 97 21.56 -10.04 -25.71
C ALA A 97 21.76 -10.78 -24.38
N PRO A 98 21.77 -12.13 -24.35
CA PRO A 98 21.95 -12.88 -23.09
C PRO A 98 23.17 -12.45 -22.25
N PRO A 99 24.36 -12.16 -22.83
CA PRO A 99 25.50 -11.65 -22.05
C PRO A 99 25.24 -10.26 -21.43
N GLU A 100 24.52 -9.40 -22.14
CA GLU A 100 24.12 -8.08 -21.64
C GLU A 100 23.15 -8.24 -20.46
N VAL A 101 22.18 -9.15 -20.56
CA VAL A 101 21.26 -9.45 -19.46
C VAL A 101 22.01 -9.93 -18.22
N LEU A 102 23.00 -10.82 -18.36
CA LEU A 102 23.83 -11.27 -17.24
C LEU A 102 24.65 -10.14 -16.61
N THR A 103 25.24 -9.28 -17.45
CA THR A 103 26.00 -8.11 -16.99
C THR A 103 25.10 -7.15 -16.21
N LEU A 104 23.92 -6.84 -16.74
CA LEU A 104 22.93 -5.99 -16.09
C LEU A 104 22.50 -6.54 -14.73
N ARG A 105 22.19 -7.85 -14.66
CA ARG A 105 21.79 -8.53 -13.42
C ARG A 105 22.87 -8.40 -12.36
N THR A 106 24.11 -8.72 -12.72
CA THR A 106 25.26 -8.69 -11.81
C THR A 106 25.50 -7.28 -11.31
N ALA A 107 25.56 -6.29 -12.21
CA ALA A 107 25.77 -4.89 -11.85
C ALA A 107 24.69 -4.33 -10.92
N LEU A 108 23.41 -4.69 -11.14
CA LEU A 108 22.31 -4.26 -10.28
C LEU A 108 22.30 -4.96 -8.91
N LEU A 109 22.61 -6.25 -8.87
CA LEU A 109 22.67 -7.03 -7.63
C LEU A 109 23.87 -6.62 -6.77
N ASP A 110 25.04 -6.41 -7.37
CA ASP A 110 26.23 -5.89 -6.69
C ASP A 110 25.97 -4.51 -6.11
N TRP A 111 25.36 -3.62 -6.92
CA TRP A 111 24.95 -2.31 -6.43
C TRP A 111 23.94 -2.41 -5.28
N TYR A 112 22.97 -3.32 -5.36
CA TYR A 112 21.97 -3.51 -4.32
C TYR A 112 22.56 -4.06 -3.02
N ALA A 113 23.51 -4.99 -3.10
CA ALA A 113 24.22 -5.51 -1.92
C ALA A 113 24.91 -4.39 -1.13
N ASP A 114 25.45 -3.39 -1.82
CA ASP A 114 26.15 -2.26 -1.20
C ASP A 114 25.20 -1.12 -0.74
N HIS A 115 24.00 -1.01 -1.33
CA HIS A 115 23.14 0.17 -1.18
C HIS A 115 21.71 -0.09 -0.70
N PHE A 116 21.32 -1.34 -0.41
CA PHE A 116 19.97 -1.63 0.06
C PHE A 116 19.68 -0.89 1.37
N ARG A 117 18.53 -0.23 1.45
CA ARG A 117 18.09 0.39 2.70
C ARG A 117 17.53 -0.65 3.65
N THR A 118 17.90 -0.57 4.92
CA THR A 118 17.24 -1.31 6.01
C THR A 118 15.82 -0.76 6.19
N LEU A 119 14.81 -1.63 6.05
CA LEU A 119 13.40 -1.28 6.24
C LEU A 119 12.73 -2.37 7.10
N PRO A 120 11.71 -2.03 7.91
CA PRO A 120 11.10 -2.99 8.86
C PRO A 120 10.53 -4.28 8.24
N TRP A 121 10.16 -4.25 6.96
CA TRP A 121 9.61 -5.41 6.23
C TRP A 121 10.63 -6.13 5.35
N ARG A 122 11.86 -5.62 5.24
CA ARG A 122 12.86 -6.09 4.27
C ARG A 122 13.92 -6.93 4.98
N SER A 123 14.07 -8.19 4.56
CA SER A 123 15.19 -9.04 4.96
C SER A 123 16.50 -8.56 4.34
N SER A 124 17.63 -8.90 4.95
CA SER A 124 18.93 -8.75 4.30
C SER A 124 18.95 -9.52 2.97
N PRO A 125 19.61 -8.99 1.93
CA PRO A 125 19.76 -9.71 0.67
C PRO A 125 20.41 -11.07 0.89
N ILE A 126 19.91 -12.08 0.18
CA ILE A 126 20.53 -13.41 0.12
C ILE A 126 21.59 -13.48 -0.99
N TYR A 127 21.56 -12.54 -1.93
CA TYR A 127 22.61 -12.34 -2.92
C TYR A 127 23.97 -12.08 -2.25
N GLN A 128 25.01 -12.71 -2.79
CA GLN A 128 26.39 -12.52 -2.34
C GLN A 128 27.24 -12.00 -3.51
N LYS A 129 27.88 -10.84 -3.28
CA LYS A 129 28.76 -10.17 -4.25
C LYS A 129 30.00 -11.02 -4.55
N GLY A 130 30.57 -10.85 -5.74
CA GLY A 130 31.82 -11.50 -6.14
C GLY A 130 31.65 -12.94 -6.65
N GLY A 131 30.46 -13.30 -7.12
CA GLY A 131 30.19 -14.60 -7.74
C GLY A 131 30.00 -15.75 -6.75
N LEU A 132 29.84 -15.45 -5.47
CA LEU A 132 29.47 -16.43 -4.44
C LEU A 132 28.04 -16.91 -4.66
N LEU A 133 27.77 -18.17 -4.31
CA LEU A 133 26.40 -18.71 -4.35
C LEU A 133 25.50 -17.93 -3.38
N PRO A 134 24.23 -17.64 -3.73
CA PRO A 134 23.31 -17.00 -2.79
C PRO A 134 23.10 -17.83 -1.52
N LEU A 135 22.79 -17.16 -0.43
CA LEU A 135 22.32 -17.82 0.79
C LEU A 135 21.03 -18.59 0.50
N THR A 136 20.79 -19.65 1.27
CA THR A 136 19.57 -20.46 1.14
C THR A 136 18.34 -19.60 1.40
N HIS A 137 17.45 -19.50 0.42
CA HIS A 137 16.17 -18.83 0.60
C HIS A 137 15.29 -19.66 1.56
N SER A 138 14.92 -19.08 2.70
CA SER A 138 13.99 -19.67 3.65
C SER A 138 12.85 -18.70 3.94
N VAL A 139 11.61 -19.19 3.90
CA VAL A 139 10.45 -18.40 4.32
C VAL A 139 10.53 -18.22 5.84
N PRO A 140 10.54 -16.97 6.36
CA PRO A 140 10.58 -16.73 7.81
C PRO A 140 9.40 -17.38 8.53
N HIS A 141 9.65 -17.96 9.71
CA HIS A 141 8.61 -18.64 10.50
C HIS A 141 7.56 -17.68 11.08
N SER A 142 7.99 -16.50 11.54
CA SER A 142 7.08 -15.51 12.09
C SER A 142 6.51 -14.63 10.96
N PRO A 143 5.16 -14.53 10.81
CA PRO A 143 4.52 -13.80 9.71
C PRO A 143 4.85 -12.30 9.65
N SER A 144 5.19 -11.69 10.79
CA SER A 144 5.57 -10.28 10.89
C SER A 144 7.07 -10.02 10.68
N SER A 145 7.86 -11.08 10.49
CA SER A 145 9.31 -10.95 10.26
C SER A 145 9.61 -10.30 8.91
N PRO A 146 10.74 -9.56 8.79
CA PRO A 146 11.18 -9.04 7.50
C PRO A 146 11.30 -10.15 6.44
N GLY A 147 10.77 -9.91 5.24
CA GLY A 147 10.74 -10.89 4.15
C GLY A 147 9.63 -11.96 4.24
N ALA A 148 8.88 -12.04 5.34
CA ALA A 148 7.76 -12.99 5.45
C ALA A 148 6.60 -12.62 4.50
N PRO A 149 5.85 -13.61 3.95
CA PRO A 149 4.79 -13.33 2.97
C PRO A 149 3.76 -12.29 3.43
N TYR A 150 3.32 -12.36 4.70
CA TYR A 150 2.38 -11.40 5.27
C TYR A 150 2.99 -10.01 5.43
N ALA A 151 4.22 -9.92 5.97
CA ALA A 151 4.97 -8.67 6.07
C ALA A 151 5.15 -7.99 4.70
N VAL A 152 5.60 -8.75 3.69
CA VAL A 152 5.74 -8.27 2.31
C VAL A 152 4.40 -7.80 1.76
N TRP A 153 3.33 -8.59 1.89
CA TRP A 153 2.02 -8.20 1.37
C TRP A 153 1.53 -6.87 1.96
N VAL A 154 1.63 -6.69 3.27
CA VAL A 154 1.20 -5.45 3.94
C VAL A 154 2.08 -4.27 3.51
N SER A 155 3.40 -4.42 3.47
CA SER A 155 4.30 -3.33 3.07
C SER A 155 4.06 -2.89 1.63
N GLU A 156 3.82 -3.83 0.72
CA GLU A 156 3.52 -3.56 -0.68
C GLU A 156 2.20 -2.80 -0.83
N VAL A 157 1.16 -3.21 -0.09
CA VAL A 157 -0.13 -2.49 -0.12
C VAL A 157 0.00 -1.09 0.47
N MET A 158 0.75 -0.91 1.56
CA MET A 158 0.98 0.41 2.17
C MET A 158 1.79 1.34 1.26
N SER A 159 2.76 0.81 0.53
CA SER A 159 3.69 1.59 -0.31
C SER A 159 3.07 2.09 -1.62
N GLN A 160 1.92 1.56 -2.02
CA GLN A 160 1.18 2.07 -3.18
C GLN A 160 0.87 3.57 -3.06
N GLN A 161 1.48 4.38 -3.94
CA GLN A 161 1.33 5.84 -3.95
C GLN A 161 1.68 6.54 -2.62
N THR A 162 2.51 5.90 -1.78
CA THR A 162 2.91 6.41 -0.46
C THR A 162 4.43 6.33 -0.33
N ARG A 163 5.08 7.37 0.23
CA ARG A 163 6.53 7.37 0.41
C ARG A 163 6.94 6.39 1.51
N LEU A 164 8.02 5.64 1.32
CA LEU A 164 8.46 4.62 2.29
C LEU A 164 8.72 5.20 3.69
N SER A 165 9.32 6.39 3.77
CA SER A 165 9.56 7.08 5.06
C SER A 165 8.30 7.36 5.86
N VAL A 166 7.13 7.43 5.21
CA VAL A 166 5.84 7.52 5.88
C VAL A 166 5.36 6.12 6.28
N VAL A 167 5.52 5.13 5.39
CA VAL A 167 5.06 3.75 5.58
C VAL A 167 5.71 3.10 6.80
N GLU A 168 7.01 3.31 7.05
CA GLU A 168 7.75 2.72 8.16
C GLU A 168 7.00 2.77 9.50
N GLY A 169 6.61 3.97 9.95
CA GLY A 169 5.90 4.12 11.21
C GLY A 169 4.51 3.45 11.23
N TYR A 170 3.80 3.42 10.09
CA TYR A 170 2.50 2.74 10.01
C TYR A 170 2.65 1.23 10.00
N PHE A 171 3.64 0.71 9.28
CA PHE A 171 3.94 -0.70 9.21
C PHE A 171 4.28 -1.26 10.59
N THR A 172 5.17 -0.60 11.35
CA THR A 172 5.54 -1.06 12.70
C THR A 172 4.32 -1.14 13.63
N ARG A 173 3.46 -0.12 13.64
CA ARG A 173 2.22 -0.14 14.45
C ARG A 173 1.22 -1.18 13.96
N TRP A 174 1.13 -1.38 12.65
CA TRP A 174 0.26 -2.39 12.06
C TRP A 174 0.69 -3.79 12.44
N MET A 175 1.97 -4.13 12.30
CA MET A 175 2.52 -5.44 12.65
C MET A 175 2.42 -5.74 14.15
N ALA A 176 2.53 -4.71 14.99
CA ALA A 176 2.30 -4.86 16.44
C ALA A 176 0.83 -5.19 16.77
N ALA A 177 -0.12 -4.62 16.04
CA ALA A 177 -1.56 -4.84 16.29
C ALA A 177 -2.12 -6.08 15.58
N PHE A 178 -1.60 -6.38 14.38
CA PHE A 178 -2.03 -7.46 13.51
C PHE A 178 -0.79 -8.25 13.06
N PRO A 179 -0.22 -9.10 13.93
CA PRO A 179 1.04 -9.79 13.65
C PRO A 179 0.95 -10.84 12.54
N ASP A 180 -0.26 -11.30 12.22
CA ASP A 180 -0.50 -12.31 11.19
C ASP A 180 -1.86 -12.09 10.47
N ILE A 181 -2.15 -12.97 9.51
CA ILE A 181 -3.38 -12.93 8.70
C ILE A 181 -4.62 -13.16 9.55
N GLN A 182 -4.54 -14.02 10.58
CA GLN A 182 -5.67 -14.32 11.46
C GLN A 182 -6.07 -13.09 12.27
N ALA A 183 -5.08 -12.47 12.93
CA ALA A 183 -5.28 -11.26 13.72
C ALA A 183 -5.85 -10.11 12.88
N LEU A 184 -5.42 -9.97 11.62
CA LEU A 184 -5.99 -8.98 10.70
C LEU A 184 -7.43 -9.31 10.33
N ALA A 185 -7.72 -10.56 9.94
CA ALA A 185 -9.05 -10.97 9.50
C ALA A 185 -10.10 -10.82 10.62
N ASP A 186 -9.75 -11.21 11.85
CA ASP A 186 -10.62 -11.11 13.03
C ASP A 186 -10.80 -9.66 13.53
N ALA A 187 -9.96 -8.74 13.08
CA ALA A 187 -9.99 -7.37 13.54
C ALA A 187 -11.31 -6.67 13.17
N PRO A 188 -11.92 -5.90 14.10
CA PRO A 188 -13.02 -5.02 13.76
C PRO A 188 -12.57 -4.01 12.69
N ARG A 189 -13.41 -3.79 11.67
CA ARG A 189 -13.11 -2.88 10.56
C ARG A 189 -12.78 -1.45 11.02
N GLU A 190 -13.36 -1.01 12.13
CA GLU A 190 -13.02 0.27 12.74
C GLU A 190 -11.55 0.33 13.20
N LYS A 191 -11.02 -0.75 13.78
CA LYS A 191 -9.62 -0.83 14.21
C LYS A 191 -8.67 -0.80 13.02
N VAL A 192 -9.02 -1.51 11.95
CA VAL A 192 -8.29 -1.45 10.67
C VAL A 192 -8.24 -0.02 10.12
N ASN A 193 -9.40 0.65 10.08
CA ASN A 193 -9.49 2.04 9.63
C ASN A 193 -8.69 2.99 10.53
N GLN A 194 -8.69 2.76 11.85
CA GLN A 194 -7.95 3.55 12.82
C GLN A 194 -6.44 3.48 12.55
N LEU A 195 -5.90 2.27 12.39
CA LEU A 195 -4.47 2.07 12.14
C LEU A 195 -4.04 2.54 10.75
N TRP A 196 -4.96 2.57 9.78
CA TRP A 196 -4.71 3.13 8.43
C TRP A 196 -4.91 4.65 8.35
N ALA A 197 -5.47 5.28 9.38
CA ALA A 197 -5.88 6.68 9.34
C ALA A 197 -4.70 7.60 9.06
N GLY A 198 -4.72 8.27 7.91
CA GLY A 198 -3.66 9.17 7.46
C GLY A 198 -2.82 8.67 6.28
N LEU A 199 -2.81 7.36 5.99
CA LEU A 199 -2.13 6.81 4.79
C LEU A 199 -2.86 7.11 3.48
N GLY A 200 -4.16 7.44 3.55
CA GLY A 200 -4.99 7.69 2.38
C GLY A 200 -5.33 6.41 1.60
N TYR A 201 -6.16 6.56 0.56
CA TYR A 201 -6.63 5.45 -0.28
C TYR A 201 -7.18 4.27 0.55
N TYR A 202 -8.13 4.54 1.45
CA TYR A 202 -8.70 3.57 2.41
C TYR A 202 -9.30 2.30 1.78
N ARG A 203 -9.59 2.31 0.48
CA ARG A 203 -9.93 1.09 -0.26
C ARG A 203 -8.83 0.01 -0.13
N ARG A 204 -7.55 0.41 -0.03
CA ARG A 204 -6.42 -0.50 0.19
C ARG A 204 -6.54 -1.26 1.51
N ALA A 205 -6.74 -0.55 2.61
CA ALA A 205 -6.95 -1.16 3.94
C ALA A 205 -8.14 -2.13 3.94
N ARG A 206 -9.25 -1.72 3.33
CA ARG A 206 -10.44 -2.55 3.21
C ARG A 206 -10.16 -3.83 2.41
N PHE A 207 -9.49 -3.73 1.26
CA PHE A 207 -9.16 -4.90 0.46
C PHE A 207 -8.12 -5.79 1.13
N LEU A 208 -7.18 -5.23 1.88
CA LEU A 208 -6.24 -5.99 2.69
C LEU A 208 -6.99 -6.80 3.76
N HIS A 209 -7.97 -6.19 4.44
CA HIS A 209 -8.84 -6.85 5.41
C HIS A 209 -9.74 -7.93 4.79
N GLU A 210 -10.44 -7.61 3.70
CA GLU A 210 -11.26 -8.56 2.93
C GLU A 210 -10.43 -9.72 2.38
N GLY A 211 -9.21 -9.44 1.88
CA GLY A 211 -8.27 -10.44 1.41
C GLY A 211 -7.76 -11.34 2.54
N ALA A 212 -7.54 -10.81 3.75
CA ALA A 212 -7.10 -11.61 4.88
C ALA A 212 -8.19 -12.62 5.29
N ALA A 213 -9.45 -12.17 5.34
CA ALA A 213 -10.59 -13.06 5.57
C ALA A 213 -10.70 -14.14 4.48
N GLN A 214 -10.48 -13.77 3.21
CA GLN A 214 -10.46 -14.72 2.09
C GLN A 214 -9.33 -15.75 2.24
N ILE A 215 -8.13 -15.33 2.66
CA ILE A 215 -6.98 -16.23 2.87
C ILE A 215 -7.25 -17.25 3.97
N LEU A 216 -7.90 -16.85 5.07
CA LEU A 216 -8.33 -17.79 6.09
C LEU A 216 -9.31 -18.83 5.55
N SER A 217 -10.34 -18.38 4.82
CA SER A 217 -11.43 -19.26 4.40
C SER A 217 -11.09 -20.17 3.22
N GLU A 218 -10.28 -19.70 2.27
CA GLU A 218 -10.03 -20.40 0.99
C GLU A 218 -8.62 -21.00 0.90
N TYR A 219 -7.68 -20.55 1.73
CA TYR A 219 -6.26 -20.88 1.60
C TYR A 219 -5.61 -21.32 2.93
N ASN A 220 -6.42 -21.80 3.89
CA ASN A 220 -5.98 -22.31 5.19
C ASN A 220 -5.08 -21.31 5.96
N GLY A 221 -5.35 -20.02 5.81
CA GLY A 221 -4.60 -18.95 6.47
C GLY A 221 -3.18 -18.73 5.95
N ARG A 222 -2.82 -19.30 4.79
CA ARG A 222 -1.50 -19.13 4.17
C ARG A 222 -1.60 -18.42 2.83
N LEU A 223 -0.71 -17.46 2.59
CA LEU A 223 -0.61 -16.81 1.28
C LEU A 223 -0.12 -17.84 0.24
N PRO A 224 -0.79 -17.93 -0.93
CA PRO A 224 -0.30 -18.71 -2.06
C PRO A 224 1.05 -18.19 -2.56
N GLU A 225 1.87 -19.09 -3.09
CA GLU A 225 3.20 -18.73 -3.63
C GLU A 225 3.17 -18.35 -5.12
N ASP A 226 2.13 -18.72 -5.86
CA ASP A 226 2.03 -18.52 -7.30
C ASP A 226 1.17 -17.31 -7.69
N VAL A 227 1.60 -16.61 -8.74
CA VAL A 227 0.92 -15.40 -9.25
C VAL A 227 -0.53 -15.66 -9.66
N PRO A 228 -0.88 -16.71 -10.42
CA PRO A 228 -2.27 -16.98 -10.81
C PRO A 228 -3.24 -17.10 -9.63
N THR A 229 -2.81 -17.72 -8.53
CA THR A 229 -3.63 -17.88 -7.33
C THR A 229 -3.68 -16.59 -6.50
N LEU A 230 -2.55 -15.92 -6.32
CA LEU A 230 -2.49 -14.61 -5.65
C LEU A 230 -3.42 -13.57 -6.30
N LEU A 231 -3.53 -13.57 -7.63
CA LEU A 231 -4.42 -12.67 -8.38
C LEU A 231 -5.92 -12.86 -8.08
N LYS A 232 -6.32 -14.00 -7.50
CA LYS A 232 -7.72 -14.25 -7.10
C LYS A 232 -8.07 -13.59 -5.77
N ILE A 233 -7.06 -13.18 -4.99
CA ILE A 233 -7.24 -12.57 -3.68
C ILE A 233 -7.58 -11.09 -3.84
N LYS A 234 -8.60 -10.64 -3.11
CA LYS A 234 -9.09 -9.26 -3.20
C LYS A 234 -7.98 -8.25 -2.96
N GLY A 235 -7.78 -7.34 -3.93
CA GLY A 235 -6.81 -6.25 -3.82
C GLY A 235 -5.38 -6.61 -4.20
N ILE A 236 -5.08 -7.87 -4.50
CA ILE A 236 -3.79 -8.28 -5.04
C ILE A 236 -3.82 -8.14 -6.56
N GLY A 237 -3.07 -7.17 -7.08
CA GLY A 237 -2.83 -7.00 -8.52
C GLY A 237 -1.53 -7.66 -8.98
N ARG A 238 -1.26 -7.63 -10.29
CA ARG A 238 -0.08 -8.25 -10.92
C ARG A 238 1.24 -7.85 -10.24
N TYR A 239 1.40 -6.57 -9.91
CA TYR A 239 2.58 -6.07 -9.18
C TYR A 239 2.73 -6.73 -7.81
N THR A 240 1.69 -6.66 -6.97
CA THR A 240 1.73 -7.21 -5.60
C THR A 240 1.88 -8.73 -5.61
N ALA A 241 1.27 -9.43 -6.56
CA ALA A 241 1.48 -10.87 -6.74
C ALA A 241 2.95 -11.19 -7.08
N GLY A 242 3.54 -10.48 -8.05
CA GLY A 242 4.96 -10.62 -8.39
C GLY A 242 5.89 -10.30 -7.21
N ALA A 243 5.58 -9.26 -6.44
CA ALA A 243 6.34 -8.90 -5.24
C ALA A 243 6.30 -10.01 -4.18
N ILE A 244 5.10 -10.51 -3.81
CA ILE A 244 4.96 -11.59 -2.83
C ILE A 244 5.68 -12.86 -3.32
N SER A 245 5.37 -13.32 -4.53
CA SER A 245 5.94 -14.54 -5.11
C SER A 245 7.47 -14.50 -5.22
N SER A 246 8.05 -13.37 -5.63
CA SER A 246 9.51 -13.28 -5.79
C SER A 246 10.25 -13.01 -4.48
N ILE A 247 9.76 -12.08 -3.65
CA ILE A 247 10.46 -11.66 -2.43
C ILE A 247 10.31 -12.70 -1.33
N ALA A 248 9.10 -13.23 -1.12
CA ALA A 248 8.83 -14.10 0.02
C ALA A 248 8.97 -15.59 -0.32
N PHE A 249 8.82 -15.97 -1.60
CA PHE A 249 8.82 -17.37 -2.04
C PHE A 249 9.88 -17.70 -3.09
N GLY A 250 10.77 -16.76 -3.42
CA GLY A 250 11.89 -16.99 -4.34
C GLY A 250 11.48 -17.40 -5.76
N LYS A 251 10.27 -17.08 -6.21
CA LYS A 251 9.80 -17.44 -7.57
C LYS A 251 10.34 -16.47 -8.61
N ASN A 252 10.78 -17.01 -9.75
CA ASN A 252 11.24 -16.24 -10.92
C ASN A 252 10.06 -15.60 -11.66
N VAL A 253 9.47 -14.56 -11.07
CA VAL A 253 8.36 -13.80 -11.63
C VAL A 253 8.65 -12.30 -11.61
N PRO A 254 8.23 -11.54 -12.65
CA PRO A 254 8.51 -10.12 -12.72
C PRO A 254 7.57 -9.32 -11.81
N LEU A 255 8.01 -8.14 -11.43
CA LEU A 255 7.17 -7.05 -10.95
C LEU A 255 7.51 -5.76 -11.68
N VAL A 256 6.50 -4.92 -11.90
CA VAL A 256 6.68 -3.62 -12.54
C VAL A 256 5.84 -2.58 -11.81
N ASP A 257 6.51 -1.64 -11.14
CA ASP A 257 5.93 -0.39 -10.64
C ASP A 257 6.39 0.81 -11.49
N GLY A 258 6.06 2.03 -11.06
CA GLY A 258 6.52 3.25 -11.74
C GLY A 258 8.03 3.50 -11.64
N ASN A 259 8.75 2.85 -10.72
CA ASN A 259 10.20 2.89 -10.65
C ASN A 259 10.82 1.96 -11.70
N VAL A 260 10.37 0.72 -11.74
CA VAL A 260 10.81 -0.27 -12.72
C VAL A 260 10.43 0.18 -14.14
N GLU A 261 9.20 0.64 -14.38
CA GLU A 261 8.79 1.20 -15.68
C GLU A 261 9.78 2.26 -16.17
N ARG A 262 10.18 3.19 -15.29
CA ARG A 262 11.12 4.25 -15.64
C ARG A 262 12.51 3.73 -15.94
N VAL A 263 13.01 2.77 -15.17
CA VAL A 263 14.31 2.13 -15.40
C VAL A 263 14.29 1.42 -16.76
N LEU A 264 13.27 0.61 -17.03
CA LEU A 264 13.13 -0.12 -18.28
C LEU A 264 12.95 0.81 -19.48
N ALA A 265 12.19 1.89 -19.35
CA ALA A 265 12.02 2.89 -20.41
C ALA A 265 13.33 3.61 -20.76
N ARG A 266 14.24 3.77 -19.80
CA ARG A 266 15.56 4.40 -20.01
C ARG A 266 16.60 3.41 -20.53
N LEU A 267 16.60 2.18 -20.02
CA LEU A 267 17.43 1.09 -20.57
C LEU A 267 17.06 0.83 -22.03
N CYS A 268 15.76 0.89 -22.32
CA CYS A 268 15.18 0.58 -23.61
C CYS A 268 14.21 1.66 -24.09
N PRO A 269 14.74 2.78 -24.62
CA PRO A 269 13.97 3.90 -25.18
C PRO A 269 12.81 3.49 -26.09
N GLY A 270 13.05 2.50 -26.96
CA GLY A 270 12.06 2.00 -27.92
C GLY A 270 10.82 1.33 -27.31
N LEU A 271 10.79 1.09 -25.99
CA LEU A 271 9.59 0.67 -25.28
C LEU A 271 8.57 1.79 -25.10
N THR A 272 9.01 3.05 -25.27
CA THR A 272 8.12 4.20 -25.19
C THR A 272 8.03 4.90 -26.54
N SER A 273 6.81 5.04 -27.05
CA SER A 273 6.50 5.89 -28.20
C SER A 273 5.55 7.03 -27.79
N PRO A 274 5.75 8.26 -28.30
CA PRO A 274 4.72 9.29 -28.25
C PRO A 274 3.46 8.77 -28.97
N ARG A 275 2.28 9.04 -28.43
CA ARG A 275 1.02 8.64 -29.07
C ARG A 275 0.43 9.77 -29.89
N GLU A 276 -0.35 9.39 -30.90
CA GLU A 276 -1.27 10.30 -31.57
C GLU A 276 -2.44 10.67 -30.63
N ASP A 277 -3.00 11.86 -30.82
CA ASP A 277 -4.09 12.38 -30.00
C ASP A 277 -5.33 11.45 -30.04
N GLY A 278 -5.65 10.81 -28.91
CA GLY A 278 -6.92 10.07 -28.73
C GLY A 278 -6.79 8.60 -28.33
N GLU A 279 -5.60 8.01 -28.36
CA GLU A 279 -5.41 6.62 -27.97
C GLU A 279 -5.53 6.40 -26.44
N GLN A 280 -6.30 5.39 -26.02
CA GLN A 280 -6.38 5.01 -24.61
C GLN A 280 -5.09 4.31 -24.16
N ARG A 281 -4.50 4.78 -23.06
CA ARG A 281 -3.33 4.16 -22.42
C ARG A 281 -3.73 2.83 -21.73
N PRO A 282 -3.19 1.66 -22.13
CA PRO A 282 -3.17 0.51 -21.24
C PRO A 282 -2.36 0.89 -19.98
N PRO A 283 -2.79 0.48 -18.76
CA PRO A 283 -2.22 0.96 -17.50
C PRO A 283 -0.69 0.86 -17.40
N LEU A 284 -0.11 -0.18 -18.00
CA LEU A 284 1.31 -0.38 -18.30
C LEU A 284 1.37 -1.19 -19.61
N PRO A 285 2.16 -0.77 -20.63
CA PRO A 285 2.39 -1.58 -21.83
C PRO A 285 2.90 -2.99 -21.49
N ALA A 286 2.39 -4.02 -22.18
CA ALA A 286 2.81 -5.42 -21.99
C ALA A 286 4.33 -5.59 -22.13
N ALA A 287 4.94 -4.83 -23.03
CA ALA A 287 6.38 -4.89 -23.31
C ALA A 287 7.27 -4.62 -22.09
N TYR A 288 6.84 -3.81 -21.11
CA TYR A 288 7.60 -3.64 -19.86
C TYR A 288 7.60 -4.90 -19.01
N TRP A 289 6.47 -5.60 -18.97
CA TRP A 289 6.37 -6.87 -18.25
C TRP A 289 7.18 -7.96 -18.94
N ASP A 290 7.15 -8.01 -20.27
CA ASP A 290 7.92 -8.98 -21.05
C ASP A 290 9.43 -8.78 -20.84
N LEU A 291 9.90 -7.52 -20.85
CA LEU A 291 11.30 -7.22 -20.55
C LEU A 291 11.64 -7.55 -19.09
N ALA A 292 10.81 -7.19 -18.12
CA ALA A 292 11.04 -7.54 -16.73
C ALA A 292 11.10 -9.07 -16.53
N GLU A 293 10.28 -9.82 -17.25
CA GLU A 293 10.27 -11.29 -17.23
C GLU A 293 11.58 -11.87 -17.79
N ILE A 294 12.08 -11.33 -18.91
CA ILE A 294 13.39 -11.68 -19.44
C ILE A 294 14.49 -11.38 -18.42
N LEU A 295 14.43 -10.22 -17.76
CA LEU A 295 15.45 -9.79 -16.81
C LEU A 295 15.49 -10.63 -15.53
N VAL A 296 14.34 -11.09 -15.00
CA VAL A 296 14.30 -11.91 -13.78
C VAL A 296 14.46 -13.42 -14.04
N ARG A 297 14.27 -13.86 -15.28
CA ARG A 297 14.36 -15.29 -15.65
C ARG A 297 15.71 -15.91 -15.25
N ASP A 298 15.71 -17.09 -14.64
CA ASP A 298 16.93 -17.81 -14.25
C ASP A 298 17.83 -17.07 -13.24
N VAL A 299 17.35 -16.00 -12.61
CA VAL A 299 18.06 -15.36 -11.49
C VAL A 299 17.94 -16.28 -10.28
N GLN A 300 19.05 -16.50 -9.57
CA GLN A 300 19.04 -17.39 -8.39
C GLN A 300 18.35 -16.76 -7.17
N CYS A 301 18.33 -15.43 -7.08
CA CYS A 301 17.71 -14.63 -6.03
C CYS A 301 16.71 -13.60 -6.62
N PRO A 302 15.58 -14.05 -7.21
CA PRO A 302 14.67 -13.16 -7.94
C PRO A 302 14.05 -12.07 -7.05
N GLY A 303 13.82 -12.35 -5.77
CA GLY A 303 13.36 -11.36 -4.79
C GLY A 303 14.33 -10.20 -4.63
N ASP A 304 15.62 -10.47 -4.47
CA ASP A 304 16.67 -9.45 -4.38
C ASP A 304 16.79 -8.66 -5.67
N PHE A 305 16.75 -9.33 -6.82
CA PHE A 305 16.83 -8.67 -8.12
C PHE A 305 15.65 -7.71 -8.37
N ASN A 306 14.43 -8.15 -8.08
CA ASN A 306 13.26 -7.30 -8.19
C ASN A 306 13.31 -6.11 -7.22
N GLN A 307 13.79 -6.32 -5.99
CA GLN A 307 14.02 -5.24 -5.04
C GLN A 307 15.14 -4.29 -5.51
N ALA A 308 16.22 -4.82 -6.09
CA ALA A 308 17.31 -4.04 -6.68
C ALA A 308 16.79 -3.11 -7.78
N LEU A 309 15.94 -3.61 -8.70
CA LEU A 309 15.33 -2.79 -9.74
C LEU A 309 14.46 -1.66 -9.18
N MET A 310 13.61 -1.96 -8.18
CA MET A 310 12.79 -0.96 -7.51
C MET A 310 13.64 0.09 -6.78
N GLU A 311 14.63 -0.35 -6.01
CA GLU A 311 15.53 0.48 -5.22
C GLU A 311 16.38 1.38 -6.12
N PHE A 312 16.92 0.81 -7.21
CA PHE A 312 17.70 1.50 -8.23
C PHE A 312 16.88 2.63 -8.86
N GLY A 313 15.64 2.33 -9.28
CA GLY A 313 14.72 3.35 -9.76
C GLY A 313 14.45 4.43 -8.70
N ALA A 314 14.20 4.05 -7.45
CA ALA A 314 13.83 4.98 -6.40
C ALA A 314 14.98 5.91 -5.96
N THR A 315 16.22 5.44 -5.96
CA THR A 315 17.36 6.11 -5.29
C THR A 315 18.45 6.61 -6.22
N LEU A 316 18.57 6.07 -7.43
CA LEU A 316 19.62 6.44 -8.39
C LEU A 316 19.01 6.91 -9.72
N CYS A 317 18.23 6.04 -10.37
CA CYS A 317 17.52 6.32 -11.62
C CYS A 317 16.23 7.13 -11.38
N LYS A 318 16.35 8.28 -10.71
CA LYS A 318 15.22 9.12 -10.24
C LYS A 318 14.45 9.79 -11.39
N PRO A 319 13.17 10.20 -11.17
CA PRO A 319 12.39 10.94 -12.17
C PRO A 319 13.01 12.28 -12.61
N LYS A 320 13.69 12.96 -11.68
CA LYS A 320 14.44 14.21 -11.87
C LYS A 320 15.72 14.12 -11.03
N ALA A 321 16.73 14.94 -11.34
CA ALA A 321 18.03 14.90 -10.66
C ALA A 321 18.56 13.45 -10.59
N VAL A 322 18.59 12.81 -11.76
CA VAL A 322 19.09 11.44 -11.93
C VAL A 322 20.61 11.45 -11.82
N LEU A 323 21.18 10.39 -11.25
CA LEU A 323 22.61 10.28 -10.96
C LEU A 323 23.27 9.32 -11.95
N CYS A 324 23.30 9.69 -13.23
CA CYS A 324 23.80 8.82 -14.28
C CYS A 324 25.29 8.50 -14.11
N GLU A 325 26.08 9.42 -13.56
CA GLU A 325 27.52 9.28 -13.35
C GLU A 325 27.86 8.17 -12.35
N ALA A 326 26.98 7.91 -11.40
CA ALA A 326 27.10 6.82 -10.41
C ALA A 326 26.37 5.54 -10.84
N CYS A 327 25.78 5.50 -12.04
CA CYS A 327 24.94 4.40 -12.49
C CYS A 327 25.81 3.18 -12.90
N PRO A 328 25.65 2.02 -12.26
CA PRO A 328 26.46 0.82 -12.57
C PRO A 328 26.13 0.19 -13.93
N VAL A 329 25.03 0.61 -14.56
CA VAL A 329 24.57 0.14 -15.87
C VAL A 329 24.47 1.27 -16.90
N GLN A 330 25.25 2.35 -16.73
CA GLN A 330 25.22 3.53 -17.60
C GLN A 330 25.53 3.16 -19.06
N ASP A 331 26.58 2.37 -19.28
CA ASP A 331 27.04 1.95 -20.62
C ASP A 331 25.97 1.14 -21.38
N MET A 332 25.08 0.48 -20.64
CA MET A 332 23.98 -0.31 -21.19
C MET A 332 22.68 0.48 -21.36
N CYS A 333 22.62 1.72 -20.85
CA CYS A 333 21.42 2.53 -20.84
C CYS A 333 21.16 3.15 -22.21
N GLY A 334 20.20 2.60 -22.96
CA GLY A 334 19.89 3.07 -24.32
C GLY A 334 19.58 4.57 -24.39
N ALA A 335 18.89 5.13 -23.41
CA ALA A 335 18.60 6.57 -23.36
C ALA A 335 19.85 7.44 -23.16
N TYR A 336 20.83 6.92 -22.41
CA TYR A 336 22.09 7.63 -22.16
C TYR A 336 22.96 7.56 -23.42
N GLN A 337 23.05 6.38 -24.05
CA GLN A 337 23.78 6.21 -25.30
C GLN A 337 23.19 7.05 -26.43
N GLU A 338 21.85 7.11 -26.55
CA GLU A 338 21.16 8.00 -27.49
C GLU A 338 21.55 9.48 -27.28
N ALA A 339 21.69 9.93 -26.02
CA ALA A 339 22.10 11.29 -25.71
C ALA A 339 23.55 11.59 -26.10
N VAL A 340 24.46 10.63 -25.85
CA VAL A 340 25.87 10.71 -26.23
C VAL A 340 26.03 10.75 -27.75
N GLU A 341 25.33 9.88 -28.47
CA GLU A 341 25.32 9.83 -29.94
C GLU A 341 24.82 11.14 -30.57
N LEU A 342 23.84 11.79 -29.94
CA LEU A 342 23.30 13.08 -30.37
C LEU A 342 24.14 14.29 -29.94
N GLY A 343 25.23 14.09 -29.19
CA GLY A 343 26.09 15.17 -28.70
C GLY A 343 25.40 16.11 -27.70
N VAL A 344 24.45 15.59 -26.90
CA VAL A 344 23.74 16.39 -25.89
C VAL A 344 24.70 16.76 -24.76
N GLU A 345 24.81 18.06 -24.44
CA GLU A 345 25.72 18.56 -23.39
C GLU A 345 25.48 17.90 -22.02
N ASN A 346 24.22 17.59 -21.69
CA ASN A 346 23.84 16.94 -20.44
C ASN A 346 23.04 15.64 -20.69
N PRO A 347 23.72 14.50 -20.89
CA PRO A 347 23.06 13.20 -21.06
C PRO A 347 22.15 12.81 -19.89
N ALA A 348 22.52 13.16 -18.66
CA ALA A 348 21.72 12.85 -17.47
C ALA A 348 20.37 13.60 -17.49
N GLU A 349 20.33 14.84 -17.95
CA GLU A 349 19.06 15.54 -18.16
C GLU A 349 18.24 14.91 -19.29
N TYR A 350 18.90 14.53 -20.38
CA TYR A 350 18.24 13.92 -21.54
C TYR A 350 17.46 12.64 -21.18
N VAL A 351 18.03 11.74 -20.39
CA VAL A 351 17.34 10.48 -20.01
C VAL A 351 16.04 10.72 -19.24
N THR A 352 15.83 11.92 -18.68
CA THR A 352 14.60 12.26 -17.97
C THR A 352 13.38 12.44 -18.88
N LYS A 353 13.59 12.53 -20.21
CA LYS A 353 12.52 12.47 -21.20
C LYS A 353 11.81 11.10 -21.21
N TYR A 354 12.49 10.05 -20.72
CA TYR A 354 11.93 8.70 -20.57
C TYR A 354 11.43 8.41 -19.14
N PRO A 355 10.28 7.72 -19.00
CA PRO A 355 9.36 7.33 -20.07
C PRO A 355 8.71 8.57 -20.69
N ILE A 356 8.59 8.57 -22.02
CA ILE A 356 7.88 9.62 -22.76
C ILE A 356 6.45 9.69 -22.22
N LYS A 357 6.06 10.87 -21.77
CA LYS A 357 4.72 11.13 -21.23
C LYS A 357 3.91 11.86 -22.27
N ASP A 358 2.72 11.36 -22.54
CA ASP A 358 1.73 12.08 -23.34
C ASP A 358 1.40 13.43 -22.68
N PRO A 359 1.04 14.46 -23.48
CA PRO A 359 0.50 15.70 -22.95
C PRO A 359 -0.68 15.38 -22.02
N LYS A 360 -0.54 15.69 -20.73
CA LYS A 360 -1.61 15.40 -19.77
C LYS A 360 -2.85 16.21 -20.14
N LYS A 361 -3.94 15.53 -20.54
CA LYS A 361 -5.28 16.14 -20.45
C LYS A 361 -5.48 16.60 -19.00
N ALA A 362 -5.83 17.87 -18.82
CA ALA A 362 -6.11 18.41 -17.49
C ALA A 362 -7.15 17.51 -16.81
N THR A 363 -6.76 16.88 -15.70
CA THR A 363 -7.68 16.05 -14.93
C THR A 363 -8.85 16.94 -14.52
N LYS A 364 -10.09 16.55 -14.89
CA LYS A 364 -11.29 17.27 -14.45
C LYS A 364 -11.39 17.18 -12.93
N VAL A 365 -10.92 18.22 -12.23
CA VAL A 365 -11.05 18.32 -10.78
C VAL A 365 -12.47 18.79 -10.47
N ARG A 366 -13.23 17.95 -9.76
CA ARG A 366 -14.57 18.33 -9.30
C ARG A 366 -14.44 19.28 -8.11
N ASN A 367 -14.99 20.49 -8.23
CA ASN A 367 -15.05 21.44 -7.11
C ASN A 367 -16.36 21.26 -6.34
N GLU A 368 -16.25 21.09 -5.03
CA GLU A 368 -17.41 20.92 -4.15
C GLU A 368 -17.39 21.94 -3.03
N THR A 369 -18.59 22.38 -2.65
CA THR A 369 -18.80 23.16 -1.44
C THR A 369 -19.53 22.28 -0.45
N VAL A 370 -18.99 22.15 0.75
CA VAL A 370 -19.53 21.29 1.82
C VAL A 370 -19.86 22.19 3.00
N PHE A 371 -21.03 22.00 3.61
CA PHE A 371 -21.36 22.62 4.89
C PHE A 371 -21.13 21.59 5.98
N VAL A 372 -20.35 21.96 7.00
CA VAL A 372 -19.98 21.10 8.11
C VAL A 372 -20.45 21.71 9.42
N LEU A 373 -21.07 20.90 10.26
CA LEU A 373 -21.49 21.23 11.60
C LEU A 373 -20.61 20.50 12.60
N VAL A 374 -19.73 21.22 13.28
CA VAL A 374 -18.99 20.71 14.44
C VAL A 374 -19.86 20.95 15.66
N ALA A 375 -20.51 19.91 16.17
CA ALA A 375 -21.26 19.98 17.43
C ALA A 375 -20.41 19.39 18.55
N CYS A 376 -20.32 20.12 19.66
CA CYS A 376 -19.59 19.66 20.85
C CYS A 376 -20.34 19.99 22.14
N VAL A 377 -20.10 19.19 23.16
CA VAL A 377 -20.64 19.35 24.51
C VAL A 377 -19.47 19.58 25.45
N ARG A 378 -19.57 20.60 26.29
CA ARG A 378 -18.59 20.81 27.38
C ARG A 378 -18.88 19.81 28.50
N THR A 379 -17.85 19.06 28.88
CA THR A 379 -17.85 18.11 30.00
C THR A 379 -16.83 18.54 31.06
N THR A 380 -16.77 17.84 32.19
CA THR A 380 -15.75 18.04 33.24
C THR A 380 -14.32 17.76 32.72
N SER A 381 -14.20 16.81 31.79
CA SER A 381 -12.94 16.32 31.21
C SER A 381 -12.51 17.04 29.92
N GLY A 382 -13.24 18.06 29.47
CA GLY A 382 -13.01 18.76 28.21
C GLY A 382 -14.21 18.70 27.27
N TYR A 383 -13.99 18.78 25.96
CA TYR A 383 -15.08 18.70 24.98
C TYR A 383 -15.27 17.30 24.41
N LYS A 384 -16.53 16.89 24.25
CA LYS A 384 -16.92 15.74 23.44
C LYS A 384 -17.58 16.21 22.15
N TYR A 385 -17.28 15.56 21.04
CA TYR A 385 -17.69 15.96 19.69
C TYR A 385 -18.58 14.92 19.05
N LEU A 386 -19.63 15.38 18.40
CA LEU A 386 -20.52 14.52 17.61
C LEU A 386 -19.84 14.15 16.29
N VAL A 387 -19.78 12.84 16.02
CA VAL A 387 -19.37 12.28 14.73
C VAL A 387 -20.37 11.27 14.22
N LEU A 388 -20.47 11.15 12.90
CA LEU A 388 -21.23 10.11 12.21
C LEU A 388 -20.30 9.23 11.38
N GLN A 389 -20.65 7.96 11.27
CA GLN A 389 -19.89 7.03 10.45
C GLN A 389 -20.34 7.12 8.99
N ARG A 390 -19.37 7.29 8.09
CA ARG A 390 -19.62 7.23 6.64
C ARG A 390 -20.06 5.82 6.21
N PRO A 391 -20.83 5.70 5.11
CA PRO A 391 -21.17 4.40 4.53
C PRO A 391 -19.95 3.49 4.29
N GLY A 392 -20.19 2.19 4.20
CA GLY A 392 -19.13 1.18 4.01
C GLY A 392 -18.44 1.23 2.63
N ASP A 393 -18.91 2.07 1.72
CA ASP A 393 -18.40 2.27 0.37
C ASP A 393 -18.26 3.77 0.01
N GLY A 394 -17.73 4.05 -1.18
CA GLY A 394 -17.51 5.41 -1.66
C GLY A 394 -16.30 6.13 -1.05
N LEU A 395 -16.32 7.48 -1.12
CA LEU A 395 -15.25 8.35 -0.63
C LEU A 395 -15.15 8.24 0.89
N LEU A 396 -13.95 7.97 1.42
CA LEU A 396 -13.64 7.88 2.85
C LEU A 396 -14.53 6.86 3.61
N ALA A 397 -14.86 5.76 2.95
CA ALA A 397 -15.76 4.72 3.44
C ALA A 397 -15.46 4.23 4.87
N GLY A 398 -16.47 4.22 5.74
CA GLY A 398 -16.41 3.73 7.12
C GLY A 398 -15.62 4.59 8.11
N LEU A 399 -15.17 5.79 7.71
CA LEU A 399 -14.52 6.74 8.62
C LEU A 399 -15.55 7.60 9.36
N TRP A 400 -15.14 8.14 10.51
CA TRP A 400 -15.94 9.06 11.32
C TRP A 400 -15.74 10.50 10.86
N GLU A 401 -16.82 11.26 10.76
CA GLU A 401 -16.79 12.67 10.36
C GLU A 401 -17.81 13.52 11.10
N ALA A 402 -17.56 14.83 11.19
CA ALA A 402 -18.57 15.77 11.65
C ALA A 402 -19.78 15.74 10.69
N PRO A 403 -21.01 15.93 11.20
CA PRO A 403 -22.20 16.08 10.38
C PRO A 403 -21.97 17.07 9.24
N ASN A 404 -22.13 16.63 7.99
CA ASN A 404 -21.88 17.47 6.83
C ASN A 404 -22.79 17.15 5.64
N VAL A 405 -22.97 18.14 4.76
CA VAL A 405 -23.79 18.02 3.56
C VAL A 405 -23.09 18.73 2.40
N VAL A 406 -22.96 18.05 1.26
CA VAL A 406 -22.49 18.65 0.01
C VAL A 406 -23.58 19.56 -0.56
N LEU A 407 -23.24 20.79 -0.89
CA LEU A 407 -24.16 21.76 -1.47
C LEU A 407 -24.56 21.34 -2.89
N GLN A 408 -25.83 20.98 -3.08
CA GLN A 408 -26.37 20.57 -4.38
C GLN A 408 -26.77 21.75 -5.27
N SER A 409 -27.21 22.86 -4.68
CA SER A 409 -27.61 24.08 -5.38
C SER A 409 -26.97 25.28 -4.72
N LYS A 410 -26.37 26.18 -5.52
CA LYS A 410 -25.73 27.40 -5.03
C LYS A 410 -26.71 28.51 -4.65
N THR A 411 -28.02 28.32 -4.88
CA THR A 411 -29.05 29.31 -4.52
C THR A 411 -29.17 29.48 -3.01
N GLU A 412 -29.66 30.63 -2.55
CA GLU A 412 -29.91 30.86 -1.11
C GLU A 412 -30.89 29.83 -0.53
N ALA A 413 -31.92 29.45 -1.28
CA ALA A 413 -32.82 28.36 -0.91
C ALA A 413 -32.09 27.01 -0.75
N GLY A 414 -31.09 26.73 -1.60
CA GLY A 414 -30.24 25.55 -1.50
C GLY A 414 -29.41 25.53 -0.22
N LYS A 415 -28.78 26.66 0.12
CA LYS A 415 -28.03 26.83 1.38
C LYS A 415 -28.93 26.69 2.60
N ALA A 416 -30.09 27.34 2.62
CA ALA A 416 -31.06 27.27 3.71
C ALA A 416 -31.55 25.84 3.94
N LYS A 417 -31.85 25.09 2.86
CA LYS A 417 -32.21 23.67 2.94
C LYS A 417 -31.09 22.85 3.56
N THR A 418 -29.84 23.05 3.13
CA THR A 418 -28.67 22.37 3.70
C THR A 418 -28.52 22.62 5.20
N TYR A 419 -28.67 23.87 5.65
CA TYR A 419 -28.63 24.19 7.08
C TYR A 419 -29.76 23.52 7.87
N LYS A 420 -30.98 23.51 7.32
CA LYS A 420 -32.13 22.85 7.96
C LYS A 420 -31.89 21.34 8.11
N THR A 421 -31.26 20.69 7.12
CA THR A 421 -30.87 19.27 7.22
C THR A 421 -29.87 19.03 8.35
N LEU A 422 -28.81 19.86 8.45
CA LEU A 422 -27.82 19.73 9.53
C LEU A 422 -28.42 19.97 10.92
N GLN A 423 -29.33 20.95 11.05
CA GLN A 423 -30.05 21.21 12.29
C GLN A 423 -30.96 20.04 12.68
N SER A 424 -31.68 19.45 11.72
CA SER A 424 -32.54 18.27 11.99
C SER A 424 -31.72 17.09 12.51
N LEU A 425 -30.56 16.83 11.90
CA LEU A 425 -29.64 15.77 12.32
C LEU A 425 -29.07 16.02 13.73
N LEU A 426 -28.76 17.29 14.03
CA LEU A 426 -28.33 17.68 15.38
C LEU A 426 -29.44 17.46 16.41
N SER A 427 -30.66 17.92 16.14
CA SER A 427 -31.79 17.76 17.06
C SER A 427 -32.10 16.29 17.33
N GLU A 428 -32.02 15.44 16.31
CA GLU A 428 -32.21 13.99 16.43
C GLU A 428 -31.13 13.33 17.30
N THR A 429 -29.85 13.61 17.02
CA THR A 429 -28.72 13.04 17.77
C THR A 429 -28.67 13.51 19.23
N ILE A 430 -29.03 14.77 19.48
CA ILE A 430 -29.22 15.29 20.84
C ILE A 430 -30.41 14.61 21.53
N GLY A 431 -31.54 14.44 20.84
CA GLY A 431 -32.73 13.78 21.39
C GLY A 431 -32.46 12.35 21.84
N HIS A 432 -31.62 11.60 21.11
CA HIS A 432 -31.16 10.27 21.52
C HIS A 432 -30.21 10.30 22.74
N ALA A 433 -29.42 11.36 22.91
CA ALA A 433 -28.59 11.52 24.11
C ALA A 433 -29.45 11.77 25.38
N ASP A 434 -30.64 12.36 25.23
CA ASP A 434 -31.54 12.77 26.33
C ASP A 434 -32.61 11.72 26.72
N GLU A 435 -32.68 10.57 26.03
CA GLU A 435 -33.72 9.53 26.25
C GLU A 435 -33.75 8.90 27.67
N ALA A 436 -32.83 9.26 28.57
CA ALA A 436 -32.87 8.90 29.98
C ALA A 436 -33.90 9.69 30.82
N ARG A 437 -34.56 10.74 30.28
CA ARG A 437 -35.52 11.59 31.03
C ARG A 437 -36.95 11.58 30.48
N ARG A 438 -37.41 10.50 29.83
CA ARG A 438 -38.80 10.42 29.31
C ARG A 438 -39.93 10.61 30.35
N GLU A 439 -39.63 10.67 31.66
CA GLU A 439 -40.61 10.95 32.71
C GLU A 439 -40.65 12.41 33.20
N THR A 440 -39.71 13.28 32.82
CA THR A 440 -39.76 14.71 33.21
C THR A 440 -39.47 15.62 32.02
N ALA A 441 -40.32 16.64 31.86
CA ALA A 441 -40.36 17.61 30.77
C ALA A 441 -38.99 17.94 30.14
N TYR A 442 -38.90 17.80 28.80
CA TYR A 442 -37.82 18.21 27.90
C TYR A 442 -36.74 19.08 28.58
N THR A 443 -35.65 18.48 29.04
CA THR A 443 -34.53 19.26 29.58
C THR A 443 -33.74 19.81 28.39
N LYS A 444 -34.10 21.01 27.92
CA LYS A 444 -33.35 21.72 26.86
C LYS A 444 -31.87 21.73 27.19
N MET A 445 -31.03 21.17 26.31
CA MET A 445 -29.60 21.48 26.26
C MET A 445 -29.44 23.01 26.29
N GLY A 446 -28.67 23.50 27.27
CA GLY A 446 -28.49 24.91 27.55
C GLY A 446 -27.78 25.65 26.41
N GLU A 447 -27.83 26.99 26.49
CA GLU A 447 -27.40 27.98 25.47
C GLU A 447 -26.51 27.45 24.33
N ILE A 448 -27.07 27.48 23.12
CA ILE A 448 -26.40 27.07 21.89
C ILE A 448 -25.52 28.24 21.42
N LEU A 449 -24.23 28.24 21.76
CA LEU A 449 -23.29 29.14 21.10
C LEU A 449 -23.03 28.63 19.68
N GLN A 450 -23.53 29.36 18.68
CA GLN A 450 -23.20 29.09 17.27
C GLN A 450 -22.13 30.06 16.78
N VAL A 451 -21.01 29.54 16.30
CA VAL A 451 -19.89 30.33 15.80
C VAL A 451 -19.60 29.96 14.34
N ASP A 452 -19.49 30.95 13.47
CA ASP A 452 -18.92 30.75 12.15
C ASP A 452 -17.39 30.60 12.27
N VAL A 453 -16.89 29.42 11.94
CA VAL A 453 -15.46 29.11 11.98
C VAL A 453 -14.77 29.57 10.69
N GLY A 454 -15.53 29.72 9.60
CA GLY A 454 -15.03 30.07 8.27
C GLY A 454 -14.82 28.85 7.38
N LYS A 455 -13.87 28.97 6.45
CA LYS A 455 -13.64 27.99 5.38
C LYS A 455 -12.37 27.18 5.60
N VAL A 456 -12.47 25.86 5.43
CA VAL A 456 -11.34 24.94 5.31
C VAL A 456 -11.30 24.42 3.88
N THR A 457 -10.12 24.28 3.29
CA THR A 457 -9.96 23.66 1.96
C THR A 457 -9.22 22.34 2.06
N HIS A 458 -9.70 21.34 1.34
CA HIS A 458 -9.05 20.04 1.22
C HIS A 458 -9.06 19.56 -0.23
N VAL A 459 -7.96 18.95 -0.65
CA VAL A 459 -7.77 18.49 -2.04
C VAL A 459 -7.47 17.00 -2.02
N PHE A 460 -8.34 16.24 -2.69
CA PHE A 460 -8.11 14.87 -3.13
C PHE A 460 -7.57 14.88 -4.55
N SER A 461 -7.09 13.74 -5.04
CA SER A 461 -6.53 13.63 -6.40
C SER A 461 -7.51 14.04 -7.52
N HIS A 462 -8.82 13.96 -7.29
CA HIS A 462 -9.87 14.25 -8.28
C HIS A 462 -10.98 15.19 -7.77
N ILE A 463 -10.91 15.65 -6.52
CA ILE A 463 -11.93 16.50 -5.88
C ILE A 463 -11.26 17.59 -5.07
N ARG A 464 -11.71 18.84 -5.23
CA ARG A 464 -11.35 19.96 -4.35
C ARG A 464 -12.58 20.37 -3.54
N GLN A 465 -12.53 20.19 -2.24
CA GLN A 465 -13.61 20.54 -1.32
C GLN A 465 -13.30 21.84 -0.58
N THR A 466 -14.28 22.75 -0.58
CA THR A 466 -14.33 23.92 0.30
C THR A 466 -15.37 23.68 1.37
N LEU A 467 -14.93 23.44 2.60
CA LEU A 467 -15.78 23.17 3.75
C LEU A 467 -16.08 24.48 4.50
N ASN A 468 -17.35 24.89 4.52
CA ASN A 468 -17.83 25.97 5.38
C ASN A 468 -18.20 25.37 6.73
N VAL A 469 -17.49 25.78 7.78
CA VAL A 469 -17.55 25.14 9.10
C VAL A 469 -18.34 26.03 10.06
N ARG A 470 -19.36 25.45 10.68
CA ARG A 470 -20.08 26.05 11.80
C ARG A 470 -19.82 25.22 13.05
N LEU A 471 -19.45 25.90 14.13
CA LEU A 471 -19.33 25.32 15.45
C LEU A 471 -20.61 25.57 16.24
N THR A 472 -21.11 24.53 16.88
CA THR A 472 -22.19 24.58 17.86
C THR A 472 -21.67 24.02 19.17
N VAL A 473 -21.60 24.87 20.20
CA VAL A 473 -21.27 24.45 21.57
C VAL A 473 -22.58 24.30 22.33
N LEU A 474 -22.74 23.13 22.92
CA LEU A 474 -23.90 22.75 23.70
C LEU A 474 -23.50 22.62 25.17
N GLN A 475 -24.41 22.99 26.05
CA GLN A 475 -24.23 22.78 27.48
C GLN A 475 -25.14 21.66 27.96
N HIS A 476 -24.54 20.60 28.50
CA HIS A 476 -25.32 19.54 29.15
C HIS A 476 -25.90 20.09 30.46
N PRO A 477 -27.20 19.89 30.76
CA PRO A 477 -27.84 20.39 31.98
C PRO A 477 -27.10 20.00 33.27
N ASP A 478 -26.61 18.76 33.34
CA ASP A 478 -25.88 18.23 34.50
C ASP A 478 -24.34 18.33 34.40
N GLY A 479 -23.81 19.08 33.42
CA GLY A 479 -22.37 19.27 33.19
C GLY A 479 -21.61 18.05 32.65
N ASP A 480 -21.84 16.85 33.20
CA ASP A 480 -21.13 15.60 32.84
C ASP A 480 -22.07 14.47 32.40
N GLY A 481 -23.32 14.80 32.07
CA GLY A 481 -24.33 13.79 31.82
C GLY A 481 -23.97 12.83 30.68
N THR A 482 -24.50 11.62 30.78
CA THR A 482 -24.21 10.50 29.87
C THR A 482 -24.68 10.79 28.45
N LEU A 483 -23.79 11.34 27.62
CA LEU A 483 -23.97 11.36 26.17
C LEU A 483 -23.94 9.91 25.66
N LYS A 484 -25.04 9.46 25.06
CA LYS A 484 -25.15 8.12 24.51
C LYS A 484 -24.79 8.12 23.02
N ASP A 485 -23.99 7.13 22.64
CA ASP A 485 -23.78 6.75 21.25
C ASP A 485 -25.04 6.06 20.72
N GLY A 486 -25.25 6.06 19.40
CA GLY A 486 -26.47 5.50 18.84
C GLY A 486 -26.50 5.41 17.32
N LYS A 487 -27.72 5.31 16.79
CA LYS A 487 -27.99 5.38 15.35
C LYS A 487 -29.08 6.40 15.11
N THR A 488 -28.97 7.15 14.02
CA THR A 488 -30.07 8.00 13.55
C THR A 488 -31.27 7.14 13.12
N SER A 489 -32.42 7.75 12.93
CA SER A 489 -33.63 7.14 12.33
C SER A 489 -33.38 6.53 10.96
N THR A 490 -32.38 7.03 10.22
CA THR A 490 -31.94 6.47 8.94
C THR A 490 -30.90 5.35 9.09
N GLY A 491 -30.61 4.92 10.33
CA GLY A 491 -29.68 3.84 10.65
C GLY A 491 -28.20 4.23 10.63
N VAL A 492 -27.86 5.52 10.54
CA VAL A 492 -26.46 5.98 10.49
C VAL A 492 -25.88 5.98 11.91
N PRO A 493 -24.79 5.23 12.17
CA PRO A 493 -24.14 5.26 13.48
C PRO A 493 -23.58 6.64 13.81
N PHE A 494 -23.76 7.08 15.04
CA PHE A 494 -23.16 8.31 15.57
C PHE A 494 -22.52 8.05 16.94
N ARG A 495 -21.49 8.82 17.27
CA ARG A 495 -20.78 8.76 18.55
C ARG A 495 -20.43 10.14 19.09
N TRP A 496 -20.28 10.23 20.39
CA TRP A 496 -19.71 11.39 21.09
C TRP A 496 -18.29 11.08 21.53
N ILE A 497 -17.31 11.58 20.79
CA ILE A 497 -15.90 11.23 20.98
C ILE A 497 -15.11 12.36 21.63
N SER A 498 -14.11 12.01 22.43
CA SER A 498 -13.19 12.95 23.05
C SER A 498 -12.21 13.58 22.06
N GLU A 499 -11.51 14.63 22.50
CA GLU A 499 -10.38 15.23 21.76
C GLU A 499 -9.26 14.24 21.46
N GLU A 500 -9.01 13.29 22.36
CA GLU A 500 -8.00 12.24 22.17
C GLU A 500 -8.43 11.23 21.11
N GLU A 501 -9.70 10.78 21.16
CA GLU A 501 -10.28 9.90 20.13
C GLU A 501 -10.34 10.58 18.76
N LEU A 502 -10.55 11.91 18.69
CA LEU A 502 -10.46 12.64 17.42
C LEU A 502 -9.05 12.57 16.81
N LYS A 503 -8.01 12.60 17.64
CA LYS A 503 -6.61 12.56 17.21
C LYS A 503 -6.20 11.15 16.78
N THR A 504 -6.59 10.13 17.55
CA THR A 504 -6.14 8.75 17.39
C THR A 504 -7.12 7.86 16.62
N GLY A 505 -8.37 8.29 16.45
CA GLY A 505 -9.45 7.53 15.83
C GLY A 505 -9.43 7.52 14.30
N ALA A 506 -10.36 6.75 13.73
CA ALA A 506 -10.60 6.60 12.29
C ALA A 506 -11.27 7.85 11.67
N VAL A 507 -10.68 9.03 11.88
CA VAL A 507 -11.14 10.32 11.39
C VAL A 507 -10.23 10.77 10.23
N PRO A 508 -10.76 11.19 9.08
CA PRO A 508 -9.93 11.56 7.93
C PRO A 508 -9.20 12.87 8.19
N THR A 509 -8.03 13.04 7.56
CA THR A 509 -7.18 14.24 7.68
C THR A 509 -7.94 15.54 7.41
N GLN A 510 -8.91 15.51 6.48
CA GLN A 510 -9.79 16.64 6.22
C GLN A 510 -10.60 17.05 7.45
N MET A 511 -11.19 16.10 8.16
CA MET A 511 -12.01 16.38 9.34
C MET A 511 -11.14 16.76 10.52
N LYS A 512 -9.94 16.19 10.67
CA LYS A 512 -8.95 16.66 11.66
C LYS A 512 -8.64 18.15 11.49
N LYS A 513 -8.52 18.65 10.24
CA LYS A 513 -8.37 20.10 9.96
C LYS A 513 -9.61 20.91 10.36
N VAL A 514 -10.81 20.36 10.15
CA VAL A 514 -12.08 21.00 10.52
C VAL A 514 -12.19 21.13 12.04
N PHE A 515 -11.96 20.06 12.78
CA PHE A 515 -12.00 20.07 14.25
C PHE A 515 -10.94 21.03 14.82
N ALA A 516 -9.70 20.98 14.33
CA ALA A 516 -8.65 21.92 14.75
C ALA A 516 -8.98 23.40 14.44
N ALA A 517 -9.72 23.68 13.36
CA ALA A 517 -10.19 25.04 13.08
C ALA A 517 -11.30 25.47 14.05
N ALA A 518 -12.22 24.57 14.38
CA ALA A 518 -13.30 24.82 15.33
C ALA A 518 -12.80 24.98 16.77
N GLU A 519 -11.82 24.18 17.20
CA GLU A 519 -11.19 24.25 18.52
C GLU A 519 -10.62 25.65 18.83
N LYS A 520 -10.04 26.32 17.83
CA LYS A 520 -9.53 27.70 17.96
C LYS A 520 -10.62 28.73 18.28
N LYS A 521 -11.89 28.39 18.05
CA LYS A 521 -13.07 29.23 18.28
C LYS A 521 -13.83 28.86 19.56
N LEU A 522 -13.41 27.80 20.27
CA LEU A 522 -14.03 27.43 21.53
C LEU A 522 -13.78 28.49 22.61
N PRO A 523 -14.75 28.72 23.52
CA PRO A 523 -14.54 29.57 24.68
C PRO A 523 -13.36 29.04 25.52
N ARG A 524 -12.36 29.88 25.79
CA ARG A 524 -11.27 29.51 26.71
C ARG A 524 -11.82 29.37 28.13
N ALA A 525 -11.38 28.34 28.85
CA ALA A 525 -11.81 28.00 30.21
C ALA A 525 -11.74 29.16 31.23
N HIS A 526 -10.96 30.22 30.96
CA HIS A 526 -10.75 31.37 31.84
C HIS A 526 -11.74 32.54 31.67
N LYS A 527 -12.68 32.51 30.72
CA LYS A 527 -13.56 33.68 30.43
C LYS A 527 -15.02 33.56 30.90
N LEU A 528 -15.36 32.51 31.64
CA LEU A 528 -16.70 32.31 32.18
C LEU A 528 -16.56 31.84 33.63
N ARG A 529 -16.24 32.79 34.51
CA ARG A 529 -16.50 32.72 35.95
C ARG A 529 -17.50 33.80 36.29
#